data_AF-A0A0F8ZZW8-F1
#
_entry.id   AF-A0A0F8ZZW8-F1
#
_cell.length_a   1.000
_cell.length_b   1.000
_cell.length_c   1.000
_cell.angle_alpha   90.00
_cell.angle_beta   90.00
_cell.angle_gamma   90.00
#
_symmetry.space_group_name_H-M   'P 1'
#
loop_
_entity.id
_entity.type
_entity.pdbx_description
1 polymer ?
#
loop_
_entity_poly.entity_id
_entity_poly.type
_entity_poly.pdbx_seq_one_letter_code
_entity_poly.pdbx_strand_id
1 'polypeptide(L)'
;ATILLYALLEHFKKRWLAVPLSCLIGGLTAFALGAPFEFKTAPGMPNMNPMYWWGENTGWMLGLPTLESFVVVLPFAILAVAMWSPDFLGHQVFQKISYPKRTEKVQMNIDDTMLSASVRQTFGSILGGANFTSSWGTYIVPAAIAKRPIPAGAILTALFCVIAGIWGYPMDLAIWQPVLCVALIVGVFIPLLEAGMEMTREGKTTQSAAIVVFASTLVNPAFGWSLTMLLDNLGLIGCKERSSELTHMSRWIIPLFMFVLLTSVMAMVGMLPGIPALLENFRH
;
A
#
# COMPACT_ATOMS: atom_id res chain seq x y z
N ALA A 1 23.99 0.09 7.80
CA ALA A 1 23.85 -0.60 9.10
C ALA A 1 22.56 -1.42 9.19
N THR A 2 21.39 -0.85 8.92
CA THR A 2 20.08 -1.51 9.02
C THR A 2 19.89 -2.71 8.09
N ILE A 3 20.39 -2.64 6.85
CA ILE A 3 20.35 -3.77 5.90
C ILE A 3 21.23 -4.94 6.37
N LEU A 4 22.44 -4.64 6.87
CA LEU A 4 23.35 -5.66 7.42
C LEU A 4 22.75 -6.33 8.66
N LEU A 5 22.12 -5.53 9.53
CA LEU A 5 21.41 -6.04 10.69
C LEU A 5 20.25 -6.95 10.29
N TYR A 6 19.47 -6.55 9.30
CA TYR A 6 18.37 -7.33 8.77
C TYR A 6 18.86 -8.69 8.25
N ALA A 7 19.90 -8.71 7.41
CA ALA A 7 20.49 -9.94 6.88
C ALA A 7 21.04 -10.85 8.00
N LEU A 8 21.65 -10.26 9.04
CA LEU A 8 22.15 -10.98 10.20
C LEU A 8 20.99 -11.59 11.03
N LEU A 9 19.92 -10.84 11.27
CA LEU A 9 18.74 -11.33 11.98
C LEU A 9 17.97 -12.40 11.21
N GLU A 10 17.96 -12.30 9.88
CA GLU A 10 17.43 -13.35 9.00
C GLU A 10 18.24 -14.64 9.15
N HIS A 11 19.58 -14.55 9.12
CA HIS A 11 20.46 -15.70 9.35
C HIS A 11 20.18 -16.39 10.69
N PHE A 12 19.90 -15.61 11.74
CA PHE A 12 19.53 -16.14 13.06
C PHE A 12 18.05 -16.52 13.22
N LYS A 13 17.25 -16.48 12.15
CA LYS A 13 15.78 -16.74 12.16
C LYS A 13 14.99 -15.84 13.12
N LYS A 14 15.52 -14.66 13.46
CA LYS A 14 14.90 -13.66 14.35
C LYS A 14 14.41 -12.43 13.56
N ARG A 15 13.83 -12.67 12.38
CA ARG A 15 13.33 -11.62 11.47
C ARG A 15 12.29 -10.70 12.13
N TRP A 16 11.57 -11.18 13.14
CA TRP A 16 10.61 -10.40 13.94
C TRP A 16 11.24 -9.26 14.76
N LEU A 17 12.54 -9.33 15.05
CA LEU A 17 13.28 -8.25 15.72
C LEU A 17 13.82 -7.21 14.73
N ALA A 18 13.74 -7.45 13.43
CA ALA A 18 14.41 -6.60 12.45
C ALA A 18 13.86 -5.17 12.44
N VAL A 19 12.54 -5.01 12.47
CA VAL A 19 11.90 -3.69 12.54
C VAL A 19 12.22 -2.96 13.85
N PRO A 20 11.92 -3.50 15.05
CA PRO A 20 12.15 -2.76 16.30
C PRO A 20 13.63 -2.43 16.54
N LEU A 21 14.54 -3.36 16.24
CA LEU A 21 15.98 -3.12 16.44
C LEU A 21 16.52 -2.11 15.42
N SER A 22 16.07 -2.16 14.16
CA SER A 22 16.46 -1.17 13.16
C SER A 22 15.95 0.22 13.51
N CYS A 23 14.70 0.35 13.96
CA CYS A 23 14.14 1.62 14.41
C CYS A 23 14.89 2.18 15.63
N LEU A 24 15.27 1.31 16.58
CA LEU A 24 16.04 1.71 17.76
C LEU A 24 17.43 2.21 17.37
N ILE A 25 18.16 1.45 16.55
CA ILE A 25 19.51 1.87 16.10
C ILE A 25 19.43 3.13 15.23
N GLY A 26 18.49 3.18 14.28
CA GLY A 26 18.30 4.32 13.39
C GLY A 26 17.91 5.59 14.15
N GLY A 27 16.98 5.48 15.09
CA GLY A 27 16.56 6.57 15.96
C GLY A 27 17.68 7.05 16.88
N LEU A 28 18.37 6.14 17.58
CA LEU A 28 19.50 6.51 18.46
C LEU A 28 20.65 7.14 17.69
N THR A 29 20.97 6.63 16.50
CA THR A 29 22.03 7.20 15.66
C THR A 29 21.64 8.60 15.18
N ALA A 30 20.40 8.78 14.71
CA ALA A 30 19.91 10.09 14.28
C ALA A 30 19.91 11.10 15.44
N PHE A 31 19.48 10.67 16.63
CA PHE A 31 19.50 11.50 17.83
C PHE A 31 20.93 11.88 18.25
N ALA A 32 21.86 10.91 18.24
CA ALA A 32 23.27 11.16 18.56
C ALA A 32 23.95 12.09 17.56
N LEU A 33 23.51 12.10 16.31
CA LEU A 33 23.97 13.02 15.26
C LEU A 33 23.28 14.40 15.31
N GLY A 34 22.41 14.64 16.30
CA GLY A 34 21.78 15.94 16.54
C GLY A 34 20.46 16.16 15.80
N ALA A 35 19.79 15.11 15.31
CA ALA A 35 18.47 15.26 14.71
C ALA A 35 17.45 15.73 15.76
N PRO A 36 16.64 16.77 15.47
CA PRO A 36 15.69 17.32 16.42
C PRO A 36 14.60 16.29 16.73
N PHE A 37 14.37 16.06 18.02
CA PHE A 37 13.31 15.20 18.51
C PHE A 37 12.73 15.78 19.80
N GLU A 38 11.43 16.03 19.80
CA GLU A 38 10.69 16.56 20.95
C GLU A 38 9.30 15.90 21.00
N PHE A 39 8.87 15.52 22.19
CA PHE A 39 7.49 15.10 22.43
C PHE A 39 6.62 16.35 22.51
N LYS A 40 5.66 16.46 21.59
CA LYS A 40 4.73 17.60 21.48
C LYS A 40 3.31 17.19 21.81
N THR A 41 2.96 15.92 21.58
CA THR A 41 1.61 15.42 21.71
C THR A 41 1.36 14.94 23.13
N ALA A 42 0.50 15.66 23.86
CA ALA A 42 0.07 15.28 25.20
C ALA A 42 -0.95 14.13 25.16
N PRO A 43 -1.06 13.34 26.25
CA PRO A 43 -2.14 12.37 26.40
C PRO A 43 -3.51 13.06 26.36
N GLY A 44 -4.43 12.49 25.60
CA GLY A 44 -5.77 13.04 25.42
C GLY A 44 -6.55 12.24 24.39
N MET A 45 -7.88 12.35 24.44
CA MET A 45 -8.70 11.80 23.36
C MET A 45 -8.42 12.62 22.08
N PRO A 46 -8.11 11.96 20.95
CA PRO A 46 -8.12 12.63 19.65
C PRO A 46 -9.47 13.30 19.44
N ASN A 47 -9.48 14.40 18.69
CA ASN A 47 -10.76 15.06 18.43
C ASN A 47 -11.67 14.12 17.64
N MET A 48 -12.76 13.68 18.27
CA MET A 48 -13.71 12.73 17.67
C MET A 48 -14.80 13.43 16.88
N ASN A 49 -14.86 14.77 16.89
CA ASN A 49 -15.89 15.53 16.19
C ASN A 49 -15.53 15.63 14.69
N PRO A 50 -16.32 15.04 13.78
CA PRO A 50 -16.07 15.18 12.35
C PRO A 50 -16.03 16.64 11.89
N MET A 51 -16.88 17.49 12.48
CA MET A 51 -16.98 18.91 12.11
C MET A 51 -15.72 19.69 12.49
N TYR A 52 -14.94 19.21 13.46
CA TYR A 52 -13.63 19.80 13.76
C TYR A 52 -12.63 19.54 12.63
N TRP A 53 -12.62 18.33 12.07
CA TRP A 53 -11.70 17.95 11.00
C TRP A 53 -12.03 18.64 9.68
N TRP A 54 -13.31 18.80 9.37
CA TRP A 54 -13.82 19.47 8.17
C TRP A 54 -14.06 20.98 8.36
N GLY A 55 -13.51 21.57 9.43
CA GLY A 55 -13.66 23.00 9.69
C GLY A 55 -12.81 23.86 8.75
N GLU A 56 -13.23 25.11 8.53
CA GLU A 56 -12.48 26.09 7.74
C GLU A 56 -11.22 26.57 8.47
N ASN A 57 -11.28 26.67 9.81
CA ASN A 57 -10.18 27.16 10.66
C ASN A 57 -9.64 26.09 11.64
N THR A 58 -10.09 24.84 11.51
CA THR A 58 -9.76 23.74 12.43
C THR A 58 -9.45 22.45 11.67
N GLY A 59 -8.69 21.55 12.27
CA GLY A 59 -8.39 20.25 11.67
C GLY A 59 -7.58 20.37 10.38
N TRP A 60 -8.15 19.92 9.26
CA TRP A 60 -7.50 19.97 7.95
C TRP A 60 -7.48 21.36 7.32
N MET A 61 -8.28 22.31 7.84
CA MET A 61 -8.44 23.65 7.26
C MET A 61 -8.86 23.63 5.78
N LEU A 62 -9.61 22.60 5.38
CA LEU A 62 -10.12 22.41 4.01
C LEU A 62 -11.57 22.89 3.86
N GLY A 63 -12.27 23.15 4.97
CA GLY A 63 -13.71 23.40 4.96
C GLY A 63 -14.53 22.17 4.56
N LEU A 64 -15.86 22.36 4.44
CA LEU A 64 -16.73 21.32 3.90
C LEU A 64 -16.46 21.13 2.40
N PRO A 65 -16.40 19.89 1.90
CA PRO A 65 -16.10 19.63 0.49
C PRO A 65 -17.21 20.19 -0.40
N THR A 66 -16.82 20.97 -1.41
CA THR A 66 -17.75 21.46 -2.44
C THR A 66 -17.86 20.43 -3.57
N LEU A 67 -18.84 20.63 -4.47
CA LEU A 67 -19.03 19.76 -5.63
C LEU A 67 -17.78 19.73 -6.53
N GLU A 68 -17.06 20.85 -6.62
CA GLU A 68 -15.77 20.95 -7.31
C GLU A 68 -14.70 20.08 -6.66
N SER A 69 -14.62 20.04 -5.32
CA SER A 69 -13.68 19.16 -4.60
C SER A 69 -13.88 17.68 -4.96
N PHE A 70 -15.13 17.25 -5.13
CA PHE A 70 -15.42 15.87 -5.56
C PHE A 70 -15.04 15.62 -7.02
N VAL A 71 -15.31 16.57 -7.92
CA VAL A 71 -14.94 16.45 -9.35
C VAL A 71 -13.42 16.37 -9.51
N VAL A 72 -12.68 17.18 -8.75
CA VAL A 72 -11.22 17.18 -8.71
C VAL A 72 -10.71 15.83 -8.18
N VAL A 73 -11.21 15.33 -7.06
CA VAL A 73 -10.70 14.08 -6.47
C VAL A 73 -11.16 12.81 -7.21
N LEU A 74 -12.22 12.87 -8.02
CA LEU A 74 -12.83 11.71 -8.69
C LEU A 74 -11.82 10.86 -9.50
N PRO A 75 -10.95 11.42 -10.35
CA PRO A 75 -9.92 10.65 -11.04
C PRO A 75 -8.99 9.90 -10.06
N PHE A 76 -8.55 10.55 -8.97
CA PHE A 76 -7.73 9.90 -7.95
C PHE A 76 -8.49 8.80 -7.21
N ALA A 77 -9.79 8.99 -6.93
CA ALA A 77 -10.61 7.97 -6.29
C ALA A 77 -10.77 6.73 -7.18
N ILE A 78 -11.00 6.92 -8.48
CA ILE A 78 -11.06 5.82 -9.46
C ILE A 78 -9.71 5.09 -9.52
N LEU A 79 -8.61 5.84 -9.57
CA LEU A 79 -7.26 5.27 -9.55
C LEU A 79 -7.02 4.45 -8.27
N ALA A 80 -7.38 4.98 -7.10
CA ALA A 80 -7.20 4.31 -5.82
C ALA A 80 -8.00 3.00 -5.73
N VAL A 81 -9.27 3.01 -6.15
CA VAL A 81 -10.11 1.80 -6.20
C VAL A 81 -9.55 0.77 -7.17
N ALA A 82 -9.06 1.21 -8.33
CA ALA A 82 -8.44 0.32 -9.29
C ALA A 82 -7.12 -0.29 -8.78
N MET A 83 -6.39 0.39 -7.89
CA MET A 83 -5.18 -0.12 -7.24
C MET A 83 -5.47 -1.15 -6.13
N TRP A 84 -6.65 -1.16 -5.52
CA TRP A 84 -6.99 -2.18 -4.52
C TRP A 84 -7.01 -3.60 -5.09
N SER A 85 -7.45 -3.77 -6.34
CA SER A 85 -7.50 -5.08 -7.00
C SER A 85 -6.12 -5.75 -7.11
N PRO A 86 -5.10 -5.12 -7.72
CA PRO A 86 -3.76 -5.70 -7.76
C PRO A 86 -3.14 -5.86 -6.37
N ASP A 87 -3.39 -4.93 -5.46
CA ASP A 87 -2.86 -5.00 -4.10
C ASP A 87 -3.38 -6.24 -3.37
N PHE A 88 -4.70 -6.44 -3.32
CA PHE A 88 -5.30 -7.58 -2.63
C PHE A 88 -4.99 -8.90 -3.31
N LEU A 89 -4.88 -8.92 -4.64
CA LEU A 89 -4.41 -10.09 -5.37
C LEU A 89 -2.96 -10.42 -5.01
N GLY A 90 -2.08 -9.41 -4.94
CA GLY A 90 -0.71 -9.55 -4.47
C GLY A 90 -0.64 -10.13 -3.06
N HIS A 91 -1.50 -9.67 -2.15
CA HIS A 91 -1.60 -10.20 -0.78
C HIS A 91 -1.99 -11.67 -0.76
N GLN A 92 -2.99 -12.07 -1.55
CA GLN A 92 -3.42 -13.45 -1.63
C GLN A 92 -2.31 -14.36 -2.17
N VAL A 93 -1.59 -13.92 -3.19
CA VAL A 93 -0.45 -14.67 -3.74
C VAL A 93 0.67 -14.79 -2.70
N PHE A 94 0.98 -13.72 -1.99
CA PHE A 94 1.98 -13.76 -0.93
C PHE A 94 1.60 -14.74 0.21
N GLN A 95 0.32 -14.80 0.58
CA GLN A 95 -0.20 -15.79 1.52
C GLN A 95 -0.02 -17.22 1.00
N LYS A 96 -0.28 -17.47 -0.29
CA LYS A 96 -0.11 -18.79 -0.92
C LYS A 96 1.32 -19.29 -0.85
N ILE A 97 2.31 -18.40 -1.00
CA ILE A 97 3.74 -18.74 -0.91
C ILE A 97 4.16 -18.98 0.54
N SER A 98 3.67 -18.14 1.45
CA SER A 98 4.08 -18.17 2.86
C SER A 98 3.42 -19.29 3.68
N TYR A 99 2.23 -19.75 3.29
CA TYR A 99 1.46 -20.72 4.07
C TYR A 99 1.75 -22.18 3.69
N PRO A 100 1.61 -23.14 4.63
CA PRO A 100 1.73 -24.56 4.34
C PRO A 100 0.72 -25.04 3.28
N LYS A 101 1.09 -26.07 2.50
CA LYS A 101 0.18 -26.72 1.55
C LYS A 101 -1.08 -27.23 2.28
N ARG A 102 -2.27 -27.01 1.70
CA ARG A 102 -3.65 -27.30 2.23
C ARG A 102 -4.31 -26.27 3.15
N THR A 103 -3.84 -25.02 3.22
CA THR A 103 -4.53 -23.93 3.94
C THR A 103 -5.45 -23.08 3.06
N GLU A 104 -5.98 -23.63 1.97
CA GLU A 104 -6.82 -22.91 0.99
C GLU A 104 -8.05 -22.25 1.62
N LYS A 105 -8.63 -22.87 2.65
CA LYS A 105 -9.78 -22.33 3.41
C LYS A 105 -9.47 -21.09 4.26
N VAL A 106 -8.20 -20.75 4.45
CA VAL A 106 -7.74 -19.63 5.27
C VAL A 106 -7.10 -18.53 4.39
N GLN A 107 -7.12 -18.71 3.07
CA GLN A 107 -6.64 -17.69 2.14
C GLN A 107 -7.62 -16.53 2.11
N MET A 108 -7.06 -15.32 1.99
CA MET A 108 -7.85 -14.10 1.87
C MET A 108 -8.78 -14.15 0.66
N ASN A 109 -10.07 -13.92 0.88
CA ASN A 109 -11.02 -13.66 -0.19
C ASN A 109 -10.91 -12.20 -0.63
N ILE A 110 -10.73 -11.97 -1.92
CA ILE A 110 -10.53 -10.63 -2.49
C ILE A 110 -11.81 -9.81 -2.35
N ASP A 111 -12.97 -10.39 -2.63
CA ASP A 111 -14.26 -9.67 -2.62
C ASP A 111 -14.63 -9.21 -1.20
N ASP A 112 -14.50 -10.10 -0.22
CA ASP A 112 -14.73 -9.76 1.20
C ASP A 112 -13.73 -8.70 1.70
N THR A 113 -12.50 -8.76 1.21
CA THR A 113 -11.46 -7.77 1.54
C THR A 113 -11.77 -6.42 0.90
N MET A 114 -12.23 -6.39 -0.35
CA MET A 114 -12.66 -5.14 -1.01
C MET A 114 -13.87 -4.53 -0.31
N LEU A 115 -14.85 -5.34 0.08
CA LEU A 115 -16.03 -4.87 0.80
C LEU A 115 -15.63 -4.26 2.15
N SER A 116 -14.85 -4.99 2.95
CA SER A 116 -14.38 -4.50 4.26
C SER A 116 -13.48 -3.28 4.15
N ALA A 117 -12.60 -3.22 3.14
CA ALA A 117 -11.78 -2.06 2.83
C ALA A 117 -12.62 -0.83 2.48
N SER A 118 -13.65 -1.01 1.65
CA SER A 118 -14.58 0.05 1.25
C SER A 118 -15.37 0.57 2.44
N VAL A 119 -15.94 -0.31 3.26
CA VAL A 119 -16.65 0.06 4.48
C VAL A 119 -15.74 0.85 5.41
N ARG A 120 -14.50 0.39 5.63
CA ARG A 120 -13.52 1.10 6.46
C ARG A 120 -13.17 2.46 5.90
N GLN A 121 -13.03 2.59 4.58
CA GLN A 121 -12.76 3.88 3.92
C GLN A 121 -13.92 4.85 4.14
N THR A 122 -15.17 4.39 3.97
CA THR A 122 -16.37 5.22 4.16
C THR A 122 -16.43 5.76 5.58
N PHE A 123 -16.34 4.90 6.60
CA PHE A 123 -16.37 5.34 7.99
C PHE A 123 -15.15 6.18 8.38
N GLY A 124 -13.96 5.84 7.87
CA GLY A 124 -12.75 6.63 8.08
C GLY A 124 -12.90 8.05 7.54
N SER A 125 -13.43 8.20 6.34
CA SER A 125 -13.65 9.50 5.70
C SER A 125 -14.72 10.32 6.44
N ILE A 126 -15.84 9.71 6.84
CA ILE A 126 -16.89 10.37 7.61
C ILE A 126 -16.35 10.93 8.93
N LEU A 127 -15.48 10.19 9.61
CA LEU A 127 -14.88 10.60 10.88
C LEU A 127 -13.70 11.58 10.73
N GLY A 128 -13.41 12.05 9.50
CA GLY A 128 -12.36 13.02 9.23
C GLY A 128 -10.98 12.42 8.97
N GLY A 129 -10.88 11.12 8.70
CA GLY A 129 -9.65 10.46 8.31
C GLY A 129 -9.29 10.70 6.84
N ALA A 130 -8.08 11.21 6.59
CA ALA A 130 -7.53 11.42 5.24
C ALA A 130 -6.82 10.18 4.66
N ASN A 131 -6.82 9.05 5.38
CA ASN A 131 -6.07 7.87 4.99
C ASN A 131 -6.83 7.03 3.97
N PHE A 132 -6.10 6.49 2.99
CA PHE A 132 -6.61 5.42 2.14
C PHE A 132 -6.47 4.08 2.85
N THR A 133 -7.56 3.32 2.84
CA THR A 133 -7.60 2.00 3.43
C THR A 133 -6.69 1.06 2.65
N SER A 134 -5.70 0.55 3.36
CA SER A 134 -4.76 -0.46 2.88
C SER A 134 -4.71 -1.64 3.86
N SER A 135 -4.55 -2.86 3.33
CA SER A 135 -4.35 -4.08 4.13
C SER A 135 -2.87 -4.49 4.24
N TRP A 136 -1.95 -3.73 3.63
CA TRP A 136 -0.52 -4.03 3.60
C TRP A 136 0.11 -4.13 5.00
N GLY A 137 -0.04 -3.09 5.83
CA GLY A 137 0.58 -3.03 7.16
C GLY A 137 0.00 -4.04 8.16
N THR A 138 -1.27 -4.42 8.00
CA THR A 138 -1.97 -5.31 8.93
C THR A 138 -1.78 -6.79 8.60
N TYR A 139 -1.54 -7.14 7.33
CA TYR A 139 -1.47 -8.54 6.88
C TYR A 139 -0.10 -8.97 6.35
N ILE A 140 0.59 -8.14 5.56
CA ILE A 140 1.82 -8.58 4.89
C ILE A 140 3.03 -8.55 5.79
N VAL A 141 3.17 -7.52 6.61
CA VAL A 141 4.28 -7.47 7.58
C VAL A 141 4.24 -8.69 8.51
N PRO A 142 3.09 -9.06 9.11
CA PRO A 142 2.97 -10.31 9.87
C PRO A 142 3.13 -11.58 9.03
N ALA A 143 2.62 -11.63 7.79
CA ALA A 143 2.76 -12.81 6.94
C ALA A 143 4.23 -13.06 6.55
N ALA A 144 4.98 -12.01 6.20
CA ALA A 144 6.38 -12.09 5.78
C ALA A 144 7.31 -12.42 6.95
N ILE A 145 6.98 -11.92 8.15
CA ILE A 145 7.85 -12.03 9.32
C ILE A 145 7.48 -13.23 10.22
N ALA A 146 6.18 -13.48 10.45
CA ALA A 146 5.69 -14.46 11.41
C ALA A 146 5.00 -15.68 10.77
N LYS A 147 4.89 -15.74 9.43
CA LYS A 147 4.35 -16.87 8.64
C LYS A 147 2.88 -17.24 8.91
N ARG A 148 2.20 -16.60 9.88
CA ARG A 148 0.77 -16.77 10.20
C ARG A 148 0.18 -15.47 10.79
N PRO A 149 -0.51 -14.63 10.01
CA PRO A 149 -1.37 -13.60 10.57
C PRO A 149 -2.50 -14.28 11.37
N ILE A 150 -2.49 -14.07 12.68
CA ILE A 150 -3.53 -14.51 13.59
C ILE A 150 -4.57 -13.39 13.63
N PRO A 151 -5.88 -13.65 13.44
CA PRO A 151 -6.93 -12.62 13.59
C PRO A 151 -6.85 -11.87 14.92
N ALA A 152 -6.47 -12.55 15.99
CA ALA A 152 -6.20 -11.94 17.30
C ALA A 152 -5.08 -10.88 17.25
N GLY A 153 -4.07 -11.04 16.38
CA GLY A 153 -3.02 -10.05 16.17
C GLY A 153 -3.54 -8.76 15.55
N ALA A 154 -4.51 -8.83 14.63
CA ALA A 154 -5.15 -7.65 14.06
C ALA A 154 -5.98 -6.89 15.12
N ILE A 155 -6.73 -7.63 15.96
CA ILE A 155 -7.50 -7.04 17.08
C ILE A 155 -6.56 -6.39 18.10
N LEU A 156 -5.47 -7.08 18.47
CA LEU A 156 -4.48 -6.56 19.40
C LEU A 156 -3.79 -5.30 18.85
N THR A 157 -3.48 -5.30 17.55
CA THR A 157 -2.92 -4.12 16.86
C THR A 157 -3.92 -2.96 16.90
N ALA A 158 -5.20 -3.20 16.60
CA ALA A 158 -6.23 -2.17 16.69
C ALA A 158 -6.33 -1.59 18.11
N LEU A 159 -6.29 -2.45 19.14
CA LEU A 159 -6.29 -2.04 20.54
C LEU A 159 -5.05 -1.21 20.89
N PHE A 160 -3.86 -1.61 20.46
CA PHE A 160 -2.64 -0.82 20.66
C PHE A 160 -2.66 0.50 19.90
N CYS A 161 -3.24 0.56 18.70
CA CYS A 161 -3.42 1.82 17.98
C CYS A 161 -4.33 2.78 18.75
N VAL A 162 -5.43 2.29 19.36
CA VAL A 162 -6.31 3.11 20.19
C VAL A 162 -5.57 3.61 21.44
N ILE A 163 -4.84 2.74 22.13
CA ILE A 163 -4.06 3.11 23.32
C ILE A 163 -2.98 4.15 22.95
N ALA A 164 -2.22 3.92 21.89
CA ALA A 164 -1.20 4.84 21.41
C ALA A 164 -1.80 6.20 20.99
N GLY A 165 -2.97 6.18 20.34
CA GLY A 165 -3.71 7.39 19.99
C GLY A 165 -4.17 8.20 21.20
N ILE A 166 -4.57 7.53 22.29
CA ILE A 166 -4.96 8.19 23.56
C ILE A 166 -3.73 8.71 24.30
N TRP A 167 -2.60 8.00 24.25
CA TRP A 167 -1.36 8.43 24.89
C TRP A 167 -0.69 9.60 24.17
N GLY A 168 -0.87 9.73 22.86
CA GLY A 168 -0.35 10.86 22.08
C GLY A 168 1.14 10.77 21.80
N TYR A 169 1.98 10.81 22.83
CA TYR A 169 3.45 10.81 22.72
C TYR A 169 4.06 9.65 21.90
N PRO A 170 3.49 8.42 21.83
CA PRO A 170 4.04 7.38 20.96
C PRO A 170 3.95 7.74 19.47
N MET A 171 2.98 8.60 19.09
CA MET A 171 2.81 9.04 17.71
C MET A 171 3.98 9.91 17.26
N ASP A 172 4.49 10.78 18.14
CA ASP A 172 5.63 11.66 17.84
C ASP A 172 6.89 10.84 17.49
N LEU A 173 7.10 9.72 18.17
CA LEU A 173 8.19 8.79 17.86
C LEU A 173 7.95 8.03 16.55
N ALA A 174 6.71 7.62 16.28
CA ALA A 174 6.35 6.84 15.09
C ALA A 174 6.44 7.67 13.79
N ILE A 175 6.10 8.96 13.85
CA ILE A 175 6.19 9.89 12.71
C ILE A 175 7.56 10.55 12.58
N TRP A 176 8.45 10.37 13.55
CA TRP A 176 9.79 10.95 13.47
C TRP A 176 10.54 10.39 12.26
N GLN A 177 10.88 11.27 11.33
CA GLN A 177 11.32 10.93 9.98
C GLN A 177 12.42 9.86 9.93
N PRO A 178 13.49 9.90 10.75
CA PRO A 178 14.51 8.85 10.75
C PRO A 178 13.96 7.47 11.11
N VAL A 179 13.08 7.38 12.11
CA VAL A 179 12.45 6.13 12.55
C VAL A 179 11.47 5.64 11.48
N LEU A 180 10.63 6.53 10.95
CA LEU A 180 9.67 6.22 9.90
C LEU A 180 10.35 5.67 8.65
N CYS A 181 11.40 6.33 8.15
CA CYS A 181 12.14 5.88 6.97
C CYS A 181 12.74 4.48 7.17
N VAL A 182 13.34 4.23 8.33
CA VAL A 182 13.93 2.91 8.63
C VAL A 182 12.85 1.84 8.74
N ALA A 183 11.72 2.15 9.40
CA ALA A 183 10.58 1.25 9.51
C ALA A 183 10.00 0.89 8.13
N LEU A 184 9.88 1.86 7.21
CA LEU A 184 9.38 1.62 5.85
C LEU A 184 10.35 0.78 5.02
N ILE A 185 11.65 1.07 5.08
CA ILE A 185 12.66 0.31 4.33
C ILE A 185 12.68 -1.15 4.80
N VAL A 186 12.81 -1.36 6.11
CA VAL A 186 13.04 -2.70 6.69
C VAL A 186 11.74 -3.49 6.82
N GLY A 187 10.65 -2.82 7.19
CA GLY A 187 9.36 -3.45 7.45
C GLY A 187 8.50 -3.63 6.22
N VAL A 188 8.66 -2.80 5.19
CA VAL A 188 7.79 -2.79 4.01
C VAL A 188 8.56 -3.07 2.73
N PHE A 189 9.52 -2.23 2.35
CA PHE A 189 10.15 -2.30 1.03
C PHE A 189 11.05 -3.53 0.84
N ILE A 190 11.86 -3.91 1.84
CA ILE A 190 12.74 -5.09 1.74
C ILE A 190 11.93 -6.39 1.64
N PRO A 191 10.95 -6.67 2.53
CA PRO A 191 10.11 -7.86 2.40
C PRO A 191 9.35 -7.92 1.07
N LEU A 192 8.89 -6.78 0.56
CA LEU A 192 8.24 -6.67 -0.75
C LEU A 192 9.16 -7.06 -1.90
N LEU A 193 10.40 -6.57 -1.86
CA LEU A 193 11.41 -6.88 -2.86
C LEU A 193 11.74 -8.38 -2.85
N GLU A 194 11.96 -8.97 -1.67
CA GLU A 194 12.23 -10.40 -1.54
C GLU A 194 11.10 -11.27 -2.08
N ALA A 195 9.85 -10.93 -1.74
CA ALA A 195 8.67 -11.61 -2.22
C ALA A 195 8.58 -11.57 -3.76
N GLY A 196 8.81 -10.40 -4.35
CA GLY A 196 8.85 -10.23 -5.80
C GLY A 196 9.97 -11.04 -6.47
N MET A 197 11.15 -11.10 -5.84
CA MET A 197 12.29 -11.89 -6.32
C MET A 197 12.03 -13.40 -6.27
N GLU A 198 11.38 -13.90 -5.21
CA GLU A 198 11.01 -15.31 -5.10
C GLU A 198 10.01 -15.72 -6.20
N MET A 199 8.98 -14.89 -6.42
CA MET A 199 7.98 -15.14 -7.47
C MET A 199 8.57 -15.13 -8.89
N THR A 200 9.51 -14.23 -9.17
CA THR A 200 10.17 -14.17 -10.48
C THR A 200 11.12 -15.35 -10.72
N ARG A 201 11.63 -15.96 -9.64
CA ARG A 201 12.47 -17.15 -9.72
C ARG A 201 11.66 -18.44 -9.95
N GLU A 202 10.47 -18.55 -9.38
CA GLU A 202 9.59 -19.72 -9.55
C GLU A 202 8.76 -19.69 -10.84
N GLY A 203 8.53 -18.51 -11.44
CA GLY A 203 7.68 -18.33 -12.62
C GLY A 203 8.40 -18.19 -13.97
N LYS A 204 7.75 -18.59 -15.07
CA LYS A 204 8.14 -18.28 -16.47
C LYS A 204 7.76 -16.86 -16.90
N THR A 205 7.84 -15.87 -16.01
CA THR A 205 7.24 -14.53 -16.21
C THR A 205 8.24 -13.39 -16.06
N THR A 206 9.55 -13.64 -16.25
CA THR A 206 10.61 -12.62 -16.20
C THR A 206 10.35 -11.47 -17.18
N GLN A 207 9.77 -11.75 -18.35
CA GLN A 207 9.38 -10.72 -19.33
C GLN A 207 8.29 -9.78 -18.80
N SER A 208 7.23 -10.34 -18.20
CA SER A 208 6.15 -9.55 -17.60
C SER A 208 6.66 -8.73 -16.41
N ALA A 209 7.55 -9.30 -15.59
CA ALA A 209 8.21 -8.59 -14.50
C ALA A 209 9.10 -7.43 -14.98
N ALA A 210 9.84 -7.61 -16.07
CA ALA A 210 10.66 -6.54 -16.64
C ALA A 210 9.79 -5.39 -17.16
N ILE A 211 8.73 -5.70 -17.91
CA ILE A 211 7.83 -4.69 -18.48
C ILE A 211 7.14 -3.90 -17.38
N VAL A 212 6.63 -4.56 -16.33
CA VAL A 212 5.98 -3.83 -15.22
C VAL A 212 6.99 -2.93 -14.52
N VAL A 213 8.22 -3.36 -14.28
CA VAL A 213 9.25 -2.53 -13.63
C VAL A 213 9.61 -1.33 -14.50
N PHE A 214 9.94 -1.52 -15.77
CA PHE A 214 10.32 -0.42 -16.67
C PHE A 214 9.17 0.56 -16.92
N ALA A 215 7.96 0.07 -17.17
CA ALA A 215 6.81 0.95 -17.39
C ALA A 215 6.41 1.68 -16.10
N SER A 216 6.57 1.05 -14.93
CA SER A 216 6.30 1.69 -13.64
C SER A 216 7.30 2.78 -13.30
N THR A 217 8.59 2.58 -13.60
CA THR A 217 9.64 3.56 -13.32
C THR A 217 9.65 4.72 -14.31
N LEU A 218 9.34 4.47 -15.58
CA LEU A 218 9.33 5.49 -16.62
C LEU A 218 8.05 6.32 -16.65
N VAL A 219 6.90 5.72 -16.34
CA VAL A 219 5.59 6.38 -16.44
C VAL A 219 4.94 6.50 -15.07
N ASN A 220 4.43 5.38 -14.54
CA ASN A 220 3.75 5.31 -13.26
C ASN A 220 3.45 3.84 -12.92
N PRO A 221 3.48 3.42 -11.65
CA PRO A 221 3.10 2.06 -11.23
C PRO A 221 1.74 1.57 -11.75
N ALA A 222 0.70 2.40 -11.76
CA ALA A 222 -0.62 2.00 -12.23
C ALA A 222 -0.65 1.75 -13.75
N PHE A 223 0.09 2.57 -14.51
CA PHE A 223 0.30 2.35 -15.94
C PHE A 223 1.09 1.08 -16.21
N GLY A 224 2.20 0.88 -15.51
CA GLY A 224 3.04 -0.31 -15.68
C GLY A 224 2.28 -1.60 -15.41
N TRP A 225 1.48 -1.63 -14.35
CA TRP A 225 0.65 -2.79 -14.03
C TRP A 225 -0.43 -3.04 -15.09
N SER A 226 -1.22 -2.03 -15.46
CA SER A 226 -2.31 -2.18 -16.42
C SER A 226 -1.83 -2.55 -17.82
N LEU A 227 -0.69 -2.00 -18.26
CA LEU A 227 -0.03 -2.38 -19.51
C LEU A 227 0.43 -3.83 -19.46
N THR A 228 1.09 -4.24 -18.37
CA THR A 228 1.59 -5.61 -18.25
C THR A 228 0.45 -6.62 -18.21
N MET A 229 -0.64 -6.31 -17.48
CA MET A 229 -1.85 -7.13 -17.46
C MET A 229 -2.48 -7.26 -18.84
N LEU A 230 -2.58 -6.17 -19.60
CA LEU A 230 -3.08 -6.19 -20.98
C LEU A 230 -2.23 -7.13 -21.85
N LEU A 231 -0.91 -6.94 -21.83
CA LEU A 231 0.01 -7.72 -22.67
C LEU A 231 0.04 -9.22 -22.29
N ASP A 232 0.00 -9.54 -20.99
CA ASP A 232 -0.01 -10.91 -20.46
C ASP A 232 -1.33 -11.62 -20.82
N ASN A 233 -2.47 -10.97 -20.61
CA ASN A 233 -3.78 -11.55 -20.95
C ASN A 233 -3.95 -11.76 -22.46
N LEU A 234 -3.41 -10.86 -23.29
CA LEU A 234 -3.41 -11.03 -24.75
C LEU A 234 -2.50 -12.18 -25.23
N GLY A 235 -1.58 -12.64 -24.38
CA GLY A 235 -0.59 -13.68 -24.71
C GLY A 235 0.56 -13.15 -25.56
N LEU A 236 0.76 -11.83 -25.59
CA LEU A 236 1.90 -11.18 -26.25
C LEU A 236 3.19 -11.34 -25.44
N ILE A 237 3.06 -11.44 -24.12
CA ILE A 237 4.12 -11.73 -23.16
C ILE A 237 3.65 -12.81 -22.18
N GLY A 238 4.59 -13.46 -21.49
CA GLY A 238 4.27 -14.46 -20.48
C GLY A 238 3.79 -15.81 -21.05
N CYS A 239 2.83 -16.46 -20.35
CA CYS A 239 2.42 -17.82 -20.66
C CYS A 239 1.27 -17.88 -21.68
N LYS A 240 1.58 -18.23 -22.93
CA LYS A 240 0.58 -18.32 -24.02
C LYS A 240 -0.54 -19.32 -23.75
N GLU A 241 -0.24 -20.43 -23.07
CA GLU A 241 -1.22 -21.46 -22.69
C GLU A 241 -2.31 -20.88 -21.77
N ARG A 242 -1.92 -20.04 -20.80
CA ARG A 242 -2.86 -19.35 -19.92
C ARG A 242 -3.77 -18.39 -20.70
N SER A 243 -3.22 -17.65 -21.67
CA SER A 243 -4.01 -16.75 -22.52
C SER A 243 -5.05 -17.48 -23.37
N SER A 244 -4.73 -18.70 -23.83
CA SER A 244 -5.69 -19.51 -24.60
C SER A 244 -6.85 -20.08 -23.78
N GLU A 245 -6.68 -20.23 -22.47
CA GLU A 245 -7.73 -20.69 -21.56
C GLU A 245 -8.69 -19.56 -21.13
N LEU A 246 -8.32 -18.30 -21.37
CA LEU A 246 -9.14 -17.15 -20.99
C LEU A 246 -10.30 -16.92 -21.96
N THR A 247 -11.47 -16.65 -21.39
CA THR A 247 -12.65 -16.21 -22.13
C THR A 247 -12.39 -14.88 -22.84
N HIS A 248 -13.05 -14.62 -23.98
CA HIS A 248 -12.90 -13.37 -24.74
C HIS A 248 -13.01 -12.09 -23.88
N MET A 249 -13.92 -12.10 -22.90
CA MET A 249 -14.13 -11.00 -21.97
C MET A 249 -12.90 -10.72 -21.09
N SER A 250 -12.31 -11.76 -20.48
CA SER A 250 -11.13 -11.66 -19.61
C SER A 250 -9.84 -11.46 -20.38
N ARG A 251 -9.82 -11.90 -21.65
CA ARG A 251 -8.64 -11.88 -22.49
C ARG A 251 -8.39 -10.52 -23.16
N TRP A 252 -9.44 -9.85 -23.65
CA TRP A 252 -9.29 -8.59 -24.41
C TRP A 252 -10.11 -7.45 -23.80
N ILE A 253 -11.39 -7.66 -23.48
CA ILE A 253 -12.32 -6.57 -23.14
C ILE A 253 -11.96 -5.91 -21.81
N ILE A 254 -11.88 -6.70 -20.74
CA ILE A 254 -11.61 -6.18 -19.39
C ILE A 254 -10.21 -5.54 -19.31
N PRO A 255 -9.12 -6.19 -19.76
CA PRO A 255 -7.79 -5.60 -19.67
C PRO A 255 -7.65 -4.32 -20.51
N LEU A 256 -8.24 -4.29 -21.71
CA LEU A 256 -8.19 -3.11 -22.58
C LEU A 256 -8.97 -1.95 -21.98
N PHE A 257 -10.19 -2.21 -21.49
CA PHE A 257 -10.99 -1.20 -20.82
C PHE A 257 -10.27 -0.63 -19.61
N MET A 258 -9.71 -1.49 -18.74
CA MET A 258 -8.94 -1.05 -17.57
C MET A 258 -7.72 -0.21 -17.95
N PHE A 259 -6.97 -0.62 -18.98
CA PHE A 259 -5.82 0.13 -19.46
C PHE A 259 -6.23 1.51 -19.99
N VAL A 260 -7.28 1.59 -20.80
CA VAL A 260 -7.79 2.87 -21.33
C VAL A 260 -8.31 3.76 -20.21
N LEU A 261 -9.08 3.21 -19.27
CA LEU A 261 -9.63 3.95 -18.13
C LEU A 261 -8.51 4.53 -17.27
N LEU A 262 -7.54 3.70 -16.85
CA LEU A 262 -6.42 4.14 -16.01
C LEU A 262 -5.55 5.17 -16.71
N THR A 263 -5.23 4.94 -17.99
CA THR A 263 -4.42 5.89 -18.77
C THR A 263 -5.17 7.22 -18.96
N SER A 264 -6.48 7.18 -19.20
CA SER A 264 -7.30 8.39 -19.34
C SER A 264 -7.36 9.20 -18.02
N VAL A 265 -7.53 8.52 -16.90
CA VAL A 265 -7.53 9.12 -15.56
C VAL A 265 -6.18 9.76 -15.25
N MET A 266 -5.09 9.05 -15.53
CA MET A 266 -3.74 9.61 -15.35
C MET A 266 -3.47 10.81 -16.25
N ALA A 267 -3.95 10.79 -17.50
CA ALA A 267 -3.83 11.92 -18.42
C ALA A 267 -4.65 13.14 -17.94
N MET A 268 -5.86 12.90 -17.43
CA MET A 268 -6.71 13.96 -16.87
C MET A 268 -6.04 14.70 -15.71
N VAL A 269 -5.32 13.97 -14.86
CA VAL A 269 -4.65 14.49 -13.66
C VAL A 269 -3.22 14.98 -13.93
N GLY A 270 -2.64 14.68 -15.11
CA GLY A 270 -1.26 15.05 -15.43
C GLY A 270 -0.19 14.15 -14.79
N MET A 271 -0.54 12.89 -14.48
CA MET A 271 0.41 11.90 -13.96
C MET A 271 1.21 11.20 -15.05
N LEU A 272 1.02 11.56 -16.33
CA LEU A 272 1.81 11.05 -17.46
C LEU A 272 3.01 11.97 -17.70
N PRO A 273 4.24 11.42 -17.75
CA PRO A 273 5.44 12.21 -17.94
C PRO A 273 5.40 12.94 -19.29
N GLY A 274 5.63 14.25 -19.26
CA GLY A 274 5.67 15.09 -20.46
C GLY A 274 4.29 15.51 -21.01
N ILE A 275 3.18 15.11 -20.39
CA ILE A 275 1.83 15.55 -20.77
C ILE A 275 1.24 16.38 -19.63
N PRO A 276 0.97 17.69 -19.83
CA PRO A 276 0.30 18.49 -18.82
C PRO A 276 -1.13 17.96 -18.58
N ALA A 277 -1.65 18.14 -17.38
CA ALA A 277 -3.00 17.71 -17.04
C ALA A 277 -4.02 18.19 -18.08
N LEU A 278 -4.92 17.30 -18.52
CA LEU A 278 -5.97 17.68 -19.47
C LEU A 278 -7.05 18.55 -18.81
N LEU A 279 -7.26 18.38 -17.50
CA LEU A 279 -8.15 19.23 -16.71
C LEU A 279 -7.41 20.49 -16.29
N GLU A 280 -7.99 21.66 -16.58
CA GLU A 280 -7.41 22.97 -16.24
C GLU A 280 -7.18 23.13 -14.73
N ASN A 281 -8.06 22.58 -13.90
CA ASN A 281 -7.94 22.59 -12.44
C ASN A 281 -6.71 21.82 -11.91
N PHE A 282 -6.06 21.01 -12.74
CA PHE A 282 -4.86 20.24 -12.42
C PHE A 282 -3.60 20.74 -13.14
N ARG A 283 -3.72 21.78 -13.97
CA ARG A 283 -2.60 22.47 -14.59
C ARG A 283 -2.03 23.48 -13.59
N HIS A 284 -1.22 22.99 -12.65
CA HIS A 284 -0.37 23.83 -11.81
C HIS A 284 1.06 23.83 -12.34
#